data_AF-A0A2N9GN98-F1
#
_entry.id   AF-A0A2N9GN98-F1
#
_cell.length_a   1.000
_cell.length_b   1.000
_cell.length_c   1.000
_cell.angle_alpha   90.00
_cell.angle_beta   90.00
_cell.angle_gamma   90.00
#
_symmetry.space_group_name_H-M   'P 1'
#
loop_
_entity.id
_entity.type
_entity.pdbx_description
1 polymer ?
#
loop_
_entity_poly.entity_id
_entity_poly.type
_entity_poly.pdbx_seq_one_letter_code
_entity_poly.pdbx_strand_id
1 'polypeptide(L)'
;MLDIRPAEVEAVAVNSVFELHSMLAPPDAIEKVLSTIKAMKPKIVTLVEQEANHNSPHFMDRFTESLHYYSSLFDSLEGSSPSEDLVMSEIYLGKQICNVVACEGIDRVERHETLTQWRARMESSGFEPVHLGSNAFKQASMLLALFAGGDGYRVEENNGSLMLGWHTRPLIATSAWQLSVTDSQ
;
A
#
# COMPACT_ATOMS: atom_id res chain seq x y z
N MET A 1 -23.47 -9.87 -1.12
CA MET A 1 -22.30 -10.72 -1.45
C MET A 1 -22.17 -10.70 -2.96
N LEU A 2 -20.95 -10.59 -3.51
CA LEU A 2 -20.74 -10.57 -4.95
C LEU A 2 -21.16 -11.92 -5.55
N ASP A 3 -21.79 -11.90 -6.74
CA ASP A 3 -22.24 -13.10 -7.45
C ASP A 3 -21.06 -13.76 -8.19
N ILE A 4 -20.17 -14.40 -7.43
CA ILE A 4 -18.94 -15.03 -7.94
C ILE A 4 -19.28 -16.44 -8.41
N ARG A 5 -19.05 -16.70 -9.70
CA ARG A 5 -19.24 -18.03 -10.30
C ARG A 5 -18.18 -19.02 -9.78
N PRO A 6 -18.42 -20.34 -9.91
CA PRO A 6 -17.44 -21.35 -9.52
C PRO A 6 -16.06 -21.14 -10.17
N ALA A 7 -14.99 -21.53 -9.47
CA ALA A 7 -13.61 -21.29 -9.88
C ALA A 7 -13.21 -21.99 -11.19
N GLU A 8 -14.00 -22.98 -11.63
CA GLU A 8 -13.86 -23.64 -12.92
C GLU A 8 -14.30 -22.75 -14.08
N VAL A 9 -15.12 -21.73 -13.81
CA VAL A 9 -15.71 -20.83 -14.81
C VAL A 9 -15.10 -19.43 -14.73
N GLU A 10 -14.68 -18.98 -13.54
CA GLU A 10 -14.19 -17.63 -13.32
C GLU A 10 -12.99 -17.58 -12.39
N ALA A 11 -11.98 -16.80 -12.78
CA ALA A 11 -10.83 -16.48 -11.94
C ALA A 11 -10.99 -15.09 -11.33
N VAL A 12 -10.93 -14.99 -10.01
CA VAL A 12 -11.04 -13.72 -9.29
C VAL A 12 -9.65 -13.17 -9.00
N ALA A 13 -9.45 -11.89 -9.29
CA ALA A 13 -8.30 -11.11 -8.83
C ALA A 13 -8.82 -9.95 -7.97
N VAL A 14 -8.20 -9.71 -6.82
CA VAL A 14 -8.53 -8.58 -5.94
C VAL A 14 -7.39 -7.58 -6.03
N ASN A 15 -7.72 -6.32 -6.32
CA ASN A 15 -6.74 -5.24 -6.36
C ASN A 15 -7.14 -4.16 -5.36
N SER A 16 -6.22 -3.82 -4.46
CA SER A 16 -6.40 -2.77 -3.47
C SER A 16 -5.27 -1.76 -3.57
N VAL A 17 -5.61 -0.48 -3.71
CA VAL A 17 -4.65 0.61 -3.91
C VAL A 17 -5.00 1.76 -2.96
N PHE A 18 -4.21 1.92 -1.89
CA PHE A 18 -4.41 2.93 -0.86
C PHE A 18 -5.79 2.88 -0.19
N GLU A 19 -6.24 1.69 0.20
CA GLU A 19 -7.59 1.50 0.77
C GLU A 19 -7.56 0.75 2.11
N LEU A 20 -6.69 -0.26 2.28
CA LEU A 20 -6.77 -1.14 3.44
C LEU A 20 -6.27 -0.48 4.72
N HIS A 21 -5.36 0.49 4.64
CA HIS A 21 -4.87 1.21 5.82
C HIS A 21 -6.01 1.87 6.61
N SER A 22 -7.06 2.34 5.94
CA SER A 22 -8.22 2.97 6.58
C SER A 22 -9.01 1.99 7.47
N MET A 23 -9.00 0.70 7.10
CA MET A 23 -9.67 -0.38 7.83
C MET A 23 -8.94 -0.76 9.12
N LEU A 24 -7.80 -0.13 9.41
CA LEU A 24 -7.08 -0.30 10.68
C LEU A 24 -7.64 0.59 11.80
N ALA A 25 -8.53 1.54 11.50
CA ALA A 25 -9.11 2.40 12.52
C ALA A 25 -10.25 1.73 13.31
N PRO A 26 -11.24 1.08 12.67
CA PRO A 26 -12.26 0.36 13.39
C PRO A 26 -11.71 -1.01 13.87
N PRO A 27 -12.04 -1.44 15.10
CA PRO A 27 -11.66 -2.77 15.58
C PRO A 27 -12.16 -3.89 14.66
N ASP A 28 -11.28 -4.87 14.40
CA ASP A 28 -11.54 -6.08 13.61
C ASP A 28 -11.94 -5.84 12.14
N ALA A 29 -11.91 -4.60 11.63
CA ALA A 29 -12.38 -4.29 10.28
C ALA A 29 -11.47 -4.88 9.21
N ILE A 30 -10.14 -4.75 9.37
CA ILE A 30 -9.18 -5.34 8.43
C ILE A 30 -9.29 -6.87 8.40
N GLU A 31 -9.45 -7.53 9.55
CA GLU A 31 -9.61 -8.98 9.66
C GLU A 31 -10.88 -9.45 8.94
N LYS A 32 -11.99 -8.70 9.08
CA LYS A 32 -13.24 -8.98 8.36
C LYS A 32 -13.09 -8.80 6.85
N VAL A 33 -12.40 -7.76 6.41
CA VAL A 33 -12.12 -7.52 4.98
C VAL A 33 -11.27 -8.64 4.41
N LEU A 34 -10.16 -9.00 5.06
CA LEU A 34 -9.28 -10.09 4.63
C LEU A 34 -9.99 -11.46 4.65
N SER A 35 -10.85 -11.71 5.65
CA SER A 35 -11.70 -12.91 5.68
C SER A 35 -12.68 -12.95 4.51
N THR A 36 -13.28 -11.81 4.16
CA THR A 36 -14.19 -11.70 3.01
C THR A 36 -13.44 -11.94 1.70
N ILE A 37 -12.26 -11.33 1.52
CA ILE A 37 -11.39 -11.57 0.36
C ILE A 37 -11.04 -13.05 0.25
N LYS A 38 -10.66 -13.69 1.37
CA LYS A 38 -10.34 -15.12 1.41
C LYS A 38 -11.52 -16.00 0.99
N ALA A 39 -12.73 -15.66 1.42
CA ALA A 39 -13.95 -16.37 1.04
C ALA A 39 -14.26 -16.32 -0.47
N MET A 40 -13.77 -15.29 -1.18
CA MET A 40 -13.88 -15.19 -2.64
C MET A 40 -12.95 -16.15 -3.39
N LYS A 41 -11.99 -16.79 -2.71
CA LYS A 41 -10.97 -17.67 -3.29
C LYS A 41 -10.23 -17.04 -4.48
N PRO A 42 -9.66 -15.83 -4.33
CA PRO A 42 -8.95 -15.16 -5.41
C PRO A 42 -7.72 -15.95 -5.84
N LYS A 43 -7.43 -15.90 -7.14
CA LYS A 43 -6.17 -16.39 -7.70
C LYS A 43 -4.99 -15.51 -7.30
N ILE A 44 -5.23 -14.21 -7.18
CA ILE A 44 -4.23 -13.24 -6.77
C ILE A 44 -4.89 -12.06 -6.05
N VAL A 45 -4.20 -11.53 -5.05
CA VAL A 45 -4.50 -10.26 -4.39
C VAL A 45 -3.31 -9.34 -4.57
N THR A 46 -3.51 -8.17 -5.16
CA THR A 46 -2.50 -7.12 -5.26
C THR A 46 -2.79 -6.03 -4.24
N LEU A 47 -1.76 -5.64 -3.50
CA LEU A 47 -1.82 -4.63 -2.46
C LEU A 47 -0.79 -3.54 -2.75
N VAL A 48 -1.27 -2.32 -2.94
CA VAL A 48 -0.48 -1.10 -3.09
C VAL A 48 -0.80 -0.19 -1.91
N GLU A 49 0.17 0.07 -1.05
CA GLU A 49 -0.01 0.87 0.17
C GLU A 49 1.14 1.86 0.37
N GLN A 50 0.89 2.90 1.15
CA GLN A 50 1.92 3.88 1.53
C GLN A 50 2.93 3.24 2.51
N GLU A 51 4.22 3.37 2.22
CA GLU A 51 5.30 2.83 3.04
C GLU A 51 5.66 3.81 4.16
N ALA A 52 4.82 3.85 5.21
CA ALA A 52 5.00 4.72 6.37
C ALA A 52 4.47 4.07 7.65
N ASN A 53 5.08 4.35 8.80
CA ASN A 53 4.61 3.85 10.10
C ASN A 53 3.73 4.89 10.84
N HIS A 54 2.58 5.25 10.26
CA HIS A 54 1.63 6.19 10.87
C HIS A 54 0.65 5.53 11.85
N ASN A 55 0.78 4.23 12.11
CA ASN A 55 -0.09 3.51 13.05
C ASN A 55 0.51 3.31 14.45
N SER A 56 1.63 3.97 14.78
CA SER A 56 2.19 3.92 16.15
C SER A 56 1.18 4.38 17.21
N PRO A 57 1.09 3.72 18.39
CA PRO A 57 0.25 4.19 19.49
C PRO A 57 0.75 5.53 20.07
N HIS A 58 2.02 5.88 19.89
CA HIS A 58 2.61 7.10 20.44
C HIS A 58 2.54 8.26 19.43
N PHE A 59 1.98 9.39 19.86
CA PHE A 59 1.85 10.58 19.02
C PHE A 59 3.20 11.07 18.47
N MET A 60 4.25 11.13 19.31
CA MET A 60 5.55 11.66 18.90
C MET A 60 6.19 10.84 17.77
N ASP A 61 6.04 9.51 17.81
CA ASP A 61 6.52 8.63 16.76
C ASP A 61 5.79 8.91 15.45
N ARG A 62 4.45 8.99 15.50
CA ARG A 62 3.64 9.30 14.31
C ARG A 62 3.98 10.67 13.74
N PHE A 63 4.09 11.70 14.58
CA PHE A 63 4.43 13.05 14.15
C PHE A 63 5.79 13.10 13.45
N THR A 64 6.80 12.48 14.06
CA THR A 64 8.16 12.42 13.51
C THR A 64 8.18 11.68 12.18
N GLU A 65 7.51 10.52 12.13
CA GLU A 65 7.43 9.73 10.90
C GLU A 65 6.68 10.47 9.79
N SER A 66 5.55 11.11 10.10
CA SER A 66 4.80 11.94 9.15
C SER A 66 5.62 13.10 8.61
N LEU A 67 6.35 13.81 9.48
CA LEU A 67 7.22 14.89 9.03
C LEU A 67 8.21 14.37 7.98
N HIS A 68 8.93 13.29 8.27
CA HIS A 68 9.91 12.76 7.34
C HIS A 68 9.28 12.16 6.06
N TYR A 69 8.16 11.44 6.19
CA TYR A 69 7.48 10.82 5.06
C TYR A 69 6.91 11.86 4.10
N TYR A 70 6.11 12.80 4.62
CA TYR A 70 5.48 13.80 3.78
C TYR A 70 6.49 14.81 3.24
N SER A 71 7.55 15.17 3.98
CA SER A 71 8.64 15.97 3.41
C SER A 71 9.23 15.32 2.15
N SER A 72 9.50 14.01 2.16
CA SER A 72 10.00 13.31 0.96
C SER A 72 8.96 13.25 -0.16
N LEU A 73 7.66 13.14 0.14
CA LEU A 73 6.61 13.20 -0.88
C LEU A 73 6.50 14.57 -1.53
N PHE A 74 6.49 15.65 -0.74
CA PHE A 74 6.43 17.01 -1.27
C PHE A 74 7.69 17.36 -2.07
N ASP A 75 8.87 16.92 -1.62
CA ASP A 75 10.13 17.01 -2.38
C ASP A 75 10.04 16.26 -3.72
N SER A 76 9.43 15.07 -3.74
CA SER A 76 9.20 14.30 -4.98
C SER A 76 8.22 14.92 -5.97
N LEU A 77 7.41 15.87 -5.51
CA LEU A 77 6.49 16.66 -6.33
C LEU A 77 7.14 17.97 -6.79
N GLU A 78 8.20 18.41 -6.13
CA GLU A 78 8.95 19.61 -6.48
C GLU A 78 9.55 19.48 -7.89
N GLY A 79 9.30 20.47 -8.75
CA GLY A 79 9.70 20.44 -10.16
C GLY A 79 8.64 19.89 -11.12
N SER A 80 7.51 19.40 -10.61
CA SER A 80 6.33 19.11 -11.45
C SER A 80 5.75 20.40 -12.03
N SER A 81 5.33 20.37 -13.30
CA SER A 81 4.61 21.51 -13.89
C SER A 81 3.29 21.73 -13.16
N PRO A 82 2.89 22.98 -12.87
CA PRO A 82 1.60 23.26 -12.26
C PRO A 82 0.47 22.61 -13.05
N SER A 83 -0.28 21.74 -12.38
CA SER A 83 -1.41 21.01 -12.96
C SER A 83 -2.51 20.87 -11.92
N GLU A 84 -3.73 20.61 -12.38
CA GLU A 84 -4.84 20.27 -11.49
C GLU A 84 -4.53 19.02 -10.65
N ASP A 85 -3.88 18.03 -11.26
CA ASP A 85 -3.45 16.80 -10.59
C ASP A 85 -2.46 17.07 -9.44
N LEU A 86 -1.52 18.00 -9.63
CA LEU A 86 -0.56 18.39 -8.59
C LEU A 86 -1.29 19.04 -7.41
N VAL A 87 -2.17 20.00 -7.67
CA VAL A 87 -2.95 20.68 -6.62
C VAL A 87 -3.84 19.69 -5.85
N MET A 88 -4.49 18.77 -6.57
CA MET A 88 -5.33 17.75 -5.94
C MET A 88 -4.50 16.79 -5.10
N SER A 89 -3.27 16.46 -5.52
CA SER A 89 -2.33 15.64 -4.76
C SER A 89 -1.90 16.34 -3.47
N GLU A 90 -1.54 17.63 -3.53
CA GLU A 90 -1.17 18.40 -2.33
C GLU A 90 -2.33 18.51 -1.33
N ILE A 91 -3.55 18.75 -1.82
CA ILE A 91 -4.75 18.78 -0.97
C ILE A 91 -5.00 17.40 -0.33
N TYR A 92 -4.83 16.33 -1.10
CA TYR A 92 -4.97 14.95 -0.61
C TYR A 92 -3.96 14.67 0.51
N LEU A 93 -2.67 14.94 0.28
CA LEU A 93 -1.61 14.76 1.29
C LEU A 93 -1.85 15.63 2.53
N GLY A 94 -2.30 16.87 2.34
CA GLY A 94 -2.65 17.77 3.44
C GLY A 94 -3.78 17.23 4.33
N LYS A 95 -4.80 16.60 3.75
CA LYS A 95 -5.86 15.92 4.51
C LYS A 95 -5.31 14.73 5.29
N GLN A 96 -4.41 13.96 4.70
CA GLN A 96 -3.81 12.83 5.39
C GLN A 96 -2.97 13.29 6.59
N ILE A 97 -2.12 14.30 6.41
CA ILE A 97 -1.33 14.91 7.50
C ILE A 97 -2.24 15.35 8.64
N CYS A 98 -3.31 16.10 8.32
CA CYS A 98 -4.28 16.55 9.31
C CYS A 98 -4.89 15.37 10.08
N ASN A 99 -5.26 14.27 9.42
CA ASN A 99 -5.84 13.12 10.10
C ASN A 99 -4.82 12.39 10.98
N VAL A 100 -3.58 12.16 10.50
CA VAL A 100 -2.54 11.48 11.28
C VAL A 100 -2.17 12.27 12.55
N VAL A 101 -2.08 13.60 12.44
CA VAL A 101 -1.59 14.48 13.50
C VAL A 101 -2.70 14.98 14.43
N ALA A 102 -3.87 15.34 13.91
CA ALA A 102 -4.91 16.02 14.69
C ALA A 102 -6.03 15.10 15.18
N CYS A 103 -6.21 13.91 14.60
CA CYS A 103 -7.25 12.97 15.01
C CYS A 103 -6.69 11.86 15.91
N GLU A 104 -7.57 11.23 16.69
CA GLU A 104 -7.26 10.09 17.54
C GLU A 104 -8.39 9.05 17.52
N GLY A 105 -8.15 7.88 18.11
CA GLY A 105 -9.17 6.84 18.23
C GLY A 105 -9.70 6.38 16.86
N ILE A 106 -11.02 6.27 16.74
CA ILE A 106 -11.70 5.84 15.51
C ILE A 106 -11.72 6.93 14.43
N ASP A 107 -11.57 8.20 14.81
CA ASP A 107 -11.58 9.33 13.86
C ASP A 107 -10.25 9.44 13.10
N ARG A 108 -9.17 8.83 13.62
CA ARG A 108 -7.89 8.68 12.92
C ARG A 108 -7.93 7.46 12.01
N VAL A 109 -8.24 7.69 10.74
CA VAL A 109 -8.37 6.69 9.68
C VAL A 109 -7.07 6.49 8.89
N GLU A 110 -6.22 7.50 8.80
CA GLU A 110 -4.93 7.42 8.09
C GLU A 110 -3.91 6.67 8.95
N ARG A 111 -3.94 5.34 8.84
CA ARG A 111 -3.16 4.41 9.66
C ARG A 111 -2.22 3.58 8.79
N HIS A 112 -1.31 4.25 8.08
CA HIS A 112 -0.33 3.56 7.26
C HIS A 112 0.56 2.65 8.10
N GLU A 113 0.90 1.52 7.50
CA GLU A 113 1.82 0.53 8.04
C GLU A 113 2.85 0.16 6.97
N THR A 114 4.05 -0.21 7.41
CA THR A 114 5.14 -0.64 6.54
C THR A 114 4.80 -1.95 5.82
N LEU A 115 5.50 -2.22 4.71
CA LEU A 115 5.41 -3.48 3.97
C LEU A 115 5.64 -4.69 4.88
N THR A 116 6.52 -4.57 5.87
CA THR A 116 6.77 -5.64 6.85
C THR A 116 5.53 -5.93 7.71
N GLN A 117 4.82 -4.90 8.15
CA GLN A 117 3.57 -5.05 8.91
C GLN A 117 2.44 -5.59 8.03
N TRP A 118 2.30 -5.09 6.81
CA TRP A 118 1.34 -5.63 5.84
C TRP A 118 1.58 -7.11 5.53
N ARG A 119 2.85 -7.51 5.38
CA ARG A 119 3.21 -8.92 5.20
C ARG A 119 2.71 -9.78 6.36
N ALA A 120 3.00 -9.37 7.59
CA ALA A 120 2.56 -10.10 8.77
C ALA A 120 1.03 -10.26 8.81
N ARG A 121 0.27 -9.24 8.42
CA ARG A 121 -1.21 -9.29 8.36
C ARG A 121 -1.74 -10.24 7.28
N MET A 122 -1.13 -10.20 6.11
CA MET A 122 -1.52 -11.07 4.99
C MET A 122 -1.21 -12.53 5.33
N GLU A 123 -0.03 -12.80 5.88
CA GLU A 123 0.39 -14.12 6.34
C GLU A 123 -0.51 -14.65 7.46
N SER A 124 -0.82 -13.83 8.48
CA SER A 124 -1.73 -14.22 9.56
C SER A 124 -3.16 -14.50 9.09
N SER A 125 -3.53 -13.97 7.91
CA SER A 125 -4.85 -14.19 7.29
C SER A 125 -4.87 -15.41 6.35
N GLY A 126 -3.75 -16.12 6.21
CA GLY A 126 -3.61 -17.32 5.37
C GLY A 126 -3.42 -16.99 3.89
N PHE A 127 -2.72 -15.89 3.61
CA PHE A 127 -2.16 -15.61 2.30
C PHE A 127 -0.64 -15.85 2.32
N GLU A 128 -0.09 -16.24 1.19
CA GLU A 128 1.36 -16.36 0.98
C GLU A 128 1.83 -15.38 -0.10
N PRO A 129 3.06 -14.83 0.04
CA PRO A 129 3.56 -13.84 -0.89
C PRO A 129 3.84 -14.46 -2.26
N VAL A 130 3.47 -13.73 -3.31
CA VAL A 130 3.78 -14.05 -4.71
C VAL A 130 4.82 -13.06 -5.21
N HIS A 131 5.90 -13.60 -5.78
CA HIS A 131 6.98 -12.80 -6.33
C HIS A 131 6.54 -12.13 -7.63
N LEU A 132 6.52 -10.79 -7.66
CA LEU A 132 6.09 -10.00 -8.83
C LEU A 132 6.97 -10.23 -10.08
N GLY A 133 8.22 -10.66 -9.87
CA GLY A 133 9.13 -11.09 -10.93
C GLY A 133 9.88 -9.95 -11.62
N SER A 134 10.97 -10.32 -12.28
CA SER A 134 11.89 -9.39 -12.95
C SER A 134 11.23 -8.57 -14.07
N ASN A 135 10.14 -9.06 -14.67
CA ASN A 135 9.42 -8.33 -15.71
C ASN A 135 8.66 -7.13 -15.14
N ALA A 136 8.02 -7.28 -13.97
CA ALA A 136 7.34 -6.17 -13.30
C ALA A 136 8.35 -5.08 -12.90
N PHE A 137 9.50 -5.48 -12.35
CA PHE A 137 10.61 -4.58 -12.04
C PHE A 137 11.09 -3.79 -13.27
N LYS A 138 11.33 -4.48 -14.39
CA LYS A 138 11.76 -3.85 -15.66
C LYS A 138 10.71 -2.86 -16.19
N GLN A 139 9.43 -3.22 -16.15
CA GLN A 139 8.34 -2.34 -16.59
C GLN A 139 8.25 -1.08 -15.72
N ALA A 140 8.30 -1.24 -14.39
CA ALA A 140 8.28 -0.11 -13.46
C ALA A 140 9.51 0.80 -13.66
N SER A 141 10.69 0.22 -13.83
CA SER A 141 11.93 0.95 -14.11
C SER A 141 11.86 1.73 -15.44
N MET A 142 11.27 1.12 -16.47
CA MET A 142 11.06 1.76 -17.77
C MET A 142 10.10 2.94 -17.68
N LEU A 143 9.01 2.83 -16.91
CA LEU A 143 8.09 3.94 -16.68
C LEU A 143 8.79 5.13 -16.02
N LEU A 144 9.62 4.88 -14.99
CA LEU A 144 10.40 5.95 -14.39
C LEU A 144 11.39 6.59 -15.39
N ALA A 145 12.07 5.79 -16.20
CA ALA A 145 13.00 6.32 -17.21
C ALA A 145 12.30 7.21 -18.26
N LEU A 146 11.02 6.94 -18.56
CA LEU A 146 10.24 7.71 -19.54
C LEU A 146 9.65 8.99 -18.95
N PHE A 147 9.20 8.95 -17.68
CA PHE A 147 8.37 10.00 -17.10
C PHE A 147 9.01 10.78 -15.95
N ALA A 148 9.97 10.20 -15.23
CA ALA A 148 10.52 10.81 -14.02
C ALA A 148 11.68 11.79 -14.28
N GLY A 149 12.04 12.05 -15.54
CA GLY A 149 13.04 13.07 -15.91
C GLY A 149 14.48 12.78 -15.47
N GLY A 150 14.72 11.68 -14.73
CA GLY A 150 16.05 11.16 -14.40
C GLY A 150 16.51 11.38 -12.96
N ASP A 151 15.80 12.16 -12.13
CA ASP A 151 16.24 12.46 -10.76
C ASP A 151 15.22 12.06 -9.68
N GLY A 152 15.75 11.49 -8.60
CA GLY A 152 15.05 11.20 -7.35
C GLY A 152 14.23 9.89 -7.32
N TYR A 153 13.34 9.64 -8.27
CA TYR A 153 12.51 8.42 -8.23
C TYR A 153 13.30 7.14 -8.53
N ARG A 154 13.02 6.08 -7.77
CA ARG A 154 13.59 4.75 -7.97
C ARG A 154 12.62 3.63 -7.67
N VAL A 155 12.82 2.48 -8.32
CA VAL A 155 12.15 1.23 -7.98
C VAL A 155 13.13 0.31 -7.28
N GLU A 156 12.71 -0.27 -6.16
CA GLU A 156 13.47 -1.28 -5.43
C GLU A 156 12.70 -2.58 -5.37
N GLU A 157 13.41 -3.70 -5.49
CA GLU A 157 12.87 -5.01 -5.16
C GLU A 157 13.11 -5.29 -3.68
N ASN A 158 12.08 -5.75 -2.99
CA ASN A 158 12.15 -6.16 -1.59
C ASN A 158 11.41 -7.49 -1.44
N ASN A 159 12.14 -8.60 -1.33
CA ASN A 159 11.59 -9.95 -1.11
C ASN A 159 10.38 -10.27 -2.01
N GLY A 160 10.48 -9.99 -3.31
CA GLY A 160 9.41 -10.23 -4.29
C GLY A 160 8.28 -9.20 -4.36
N SER A 161 8.33 -8.18 -3.51
CA SER A 161 7.53 -6.95 -3.63
C SER A 161 8.34 -5.86 -4.33
N LEU A 162 7.67 -4.84 -4.84
CA LEU A 162 8.28 -3.66 -5.44
C LEU A 162 7.98 -2.44 -4.60
N MET A 163 8.96 -1.55 -4.42
CA MET A 163 8.77 -0.28 -3.74
C MET A 163 9.13 0.86 -4.67
N LEU A 164 8.24 1.84 -4.79
CA LEU A 164 8.57 3.14 -5.38
C LEU A 164 9.12 4.02 -4.27
N GLY A 165 10.31 4.58 -4.48
CA GLY A 165 10.97 5.48 -3.54
C GLY A 165 11.37 6.79 -4.18
N TRP A 166 11.60 7.79 -3.33
CA TRP A 166 12.21 9.07 -3.66
C TRP A 166 13.53 9.22 -2.90
N HIS A 167 14.61 9.45 -3.64
CA HIS A 167 15.97 9.29 -3.14
C HIS A 167 16.08 8.03 -2.30
N THR A 168 16.53 8.10 -1.05
CA THR A 168 16.72 6.95 -0.17
C THR A 168 15.47 6.42 0.53
N ARG A 169 14.33 7.08 0.36
CA ARG A 169 13.12 6.79 1.13
C ARG A 169 12.09 6.04 0.29
N PRO A 170 11.71 4.81 0.67
CA PRO A 170 10.51 4.17 0.13
C PRO A 170 9.27 4.99 0.42
N LEU A 171 8.39 5.13 -0.57
CA LEU A 171 7.15 5.92 -0.47
C LEU A 171 5.90 5.05 -0.60
N ILE A 172 5.92 4.09 -1.53
CA ILE A 172 4.80 3.21 -1.86
C ILE A 172 5.33 1.79 -2.00
N ALA A 173 4.67 0.83 -1.37
CA ALA A 173 4.95 -0.58 -1.48
C ALA A 173 3.85 -1.30 -2.28
N THR A 174 4.27 -2.15 -3.21
CA THR A 174 3.42 -2.98 -4.06
C THR A 174 3.77 -4.44 -3.83
N SER A 175 2.79 -5.24 -3.45
CA SER A 175 2.95 -6.67 -3.17
C SER A 175 1.82 -7.49 -3.81
N ALA A 176 2.09 -8.77 -4.03
CA ALA A 176 1.12 -9.73 -4.55
C ALA A 176 1.04 -10.95 -3.63
N TRP A 177 -0.14 -11.54 -3.57
CA TRP A 177 -0.49 -12.58 -2.61
C TRP A 177 -1.42 -13.60 -3.24
N GLN A 178 -1.32 -14.84 -2.81
CA GLN A 178 -2.28 -15.90 -3.12
C GLN A 178 -2.72 -16.60 -1.85
N LEU A 179 -3.80 -17.37 -1.90
CA LEU A 179 -4.20 -18.18 -0.75
C LEU A 179 -3.13 -19.23 -0.47
N SER A 180 -2.69 -19.32 0.79
CA SER A 180 -1.77 -20.37 1.21
C SER A 180 -2.41 -21.73 0.97
N VAL A 181 -1.67 -22.64 0.36
CA VAL A 181 -2.09 -24.04 0.21
C VAL A 181 -1.94 -24.71 1.58
N THR A 182 -2.93 -24.53 2.44
CA THR A 182 -3.04 -25.39 3.63
C THR A 182 -3.66 -26.69 3.15
N ASP A 183 -2.84 -27.76 3.11
CA ASP A 183 -3.31 -29.11 2.85
C ASP A 183 -4.59 -29.35 3.65
N SER A 184 -5.69 -29.57 2.93
CA SER A 184 -6.93 -30.05 3.52
C SER A 184 -6.67 -31.49 3.97
N GLN A 185 -6.20 -31.66 5.20
CA GLN A 185 -6.28 -32.95 5.90
C GLN A 185 -7.63 -33.09 6.57
#